data_AF-A0A427AHK0-F1
#
_entry.id   AF-A0A427AHK0-F1
#
_cell.length_a   1.000
_cell.length_b   1.000
_cell.length_c   1.000
_cell.angle_alpha   90.00
_cell.angle_beta   90.00
_cell.angle_gamma   90.00
#
_symmetry.space_group_name_H-M   'P 1'
#
loop_
_entity.id
_entity.type
_entity.pdbx_description
1 polymer ?
#
loop_
_entity_poly.entity_id
_entity_poly.type
_entity_poly.pdbx_seq_one_letter_code
_entity_poly.pdbx_strand_id
1 'polypeptide(L)'
;MAFLRFMGEESEARRYNYCLEVGGHGRKLRWQGVPRSIRTHHRMVRDSHDGLIVHRSLALYFSGGNQKELKLRVSGRIWREM
;
A
#
# COMPACT_ATOMS: atom_id res chain seq x y z
N MET A 1 2.55 0.36 7.55
CA MET A 1 2.81 0.54 6.11
C MET A 1 2.27 -0.67 5.37
N ALA A 2 1.73 -0.49 4.16
CA ALA A 2 1.31 -1.56 3.27
C ALA A 2 1.86 -1.32 1.86
N PHE A 3 2.32 -2.36 1.18
CA PHE A 3 2.86 -2.30 -0.18
C PHE A 3 2.74 -3.66 -0.86
N LEU A 4 2.92 -3.70 -2.18
CA LEU A 4 2.87 -4.92 -2.98
C LEU A 4 4.27 -5.27 -3.48
N ARG A 5 4.64 -6.55 -3.42
CA ARG A 5 5.87 -7.07 -4.05
C ARG A 5 5.52 -8.00 -5.19
N PHE A 6 6.28 -7.91 -6.28
CA PHE A 6 6.16 -8.78 -7.43
C PHE A 6 7.09 -9.98 -7.31
N MET A 7 6.55 -11.19 -7.48
CA MET A 7 7.33 -12.42 -7.45
C MET A 7 7.99 -12.68 -8.81
N GLY A 8 9.13 -12.04 -9.08
CA GLY A 8 9.87 -12.20 -10.33
C GLY A 8 11.00 -11.19 -10.45
N GLU A 9 11.50 -10.95 -11.65
CA GLU A 9 12.55 -9.95 -11.87
C GLU A 9 12.03 -8.51 -11.76
N GLU A 10 12.92 -7.56 -11.47
CA GLU A 10 12.56 -6.12 -11.43
C GLU A 10 12.10 -5.61 -12.81
N SER A 11 12.67 -6.15 -13.89
CA SER A 11 12.27 -5.82 -15.27
C SER A 11 10.84 -6.27 -15.58
N GLU A 12 10.39 -7.38 -15.01
CA GLU A 12 9.01 -7.86 -15.12
C GLU A 12 8.07 -7.07 -14.23
N ALA A 13 8.50 -6.77 -13.00
CA ALA A 13 7.72 -6.02 -12.03
C ALA A 13 7.32 -4.63 -12.55
N ARG A 14 8.21 -3.98 -13.32
CA ARG A 14 7.98 -2.70 -14.00
C ARG A 14 6.85 -2.69 -15.02
N ARG A 15 6.38 -3.86 -15.45
CA ARG A 15 5.23 -3.98 -16.36
C ARG A 15 3.90 -3.87 -15.64
N TYR A 16 3.91 -3.84 -14.31
CA TYR A 16 2.71 -3.79 -13.50
C TYR A 16 2.62 -2.47 -12.74
N ASN A 17 1.39 -2.03 -12.54
CA ASN A 17 1.04 -0.99 -11.59
C ASN A 17 0.09 -1.54 -10.55
N TYR A 18 0.15 -0.97 -9.35
CA TYR A 18 -0.79 -1.29 -8.29
C TYR A 18 -1.27 -0.03 -7.58
N CYS A 19 -2.43 -0.18 -6.96
CA CYS A 19 -3.04 0.83 -6.11
C CYS A 19 -3.44 0.17 -4.80
N LEU A 20 -3.18 0.81 -3.67
CA LEU A 20 -3.71 0.46 -2.36
C LEU A 20 -4.52 1.63 -1.81
N GLU A 21 -5.64 1.35 -1.18
CA GLU A 21 -6.43 2.34 -0.46
C GLU A 21 -6.87 1.87 0.92
N VAL A 22 -6.99 2.82 1.83
CA VAL A 22 -7.67 2.68 3.12
C VAL A 22 -8.69 3.81 3.22
N GLY A 23 -9.87 3.54 3.76
CA GLY A 23 -10.93 4.55 3.82
C GLY A 23 -12.00 4.24 4.85
N GLY A 24 -12.79 5.26 5.16
CA GLY A 24 -13.85 5.26 6.15
C GLY A 24 -14.46 6.65 6.29
N HIS A 25 -15.73 6.74 6.69
CA HIS A 25 -16.42 8.02 6.92
C HIS A 25 -16.29 9.02 5.75
N GLY A 26 -16.50 8.55 4.52
CA GLY A 26 -16.47 9.38 3.31
C GLY A 26 -15.08 9.86 2.86
N ARG A 27 -14.01 9.51 3.59
CA ARG A 27 -12.62 9.86 3.21
C ARG A 27 -11.83 8.60 2.88
N LYS A 28 -10.83 8.74 2.02
CA LYS A 28 -9.90 7.67 1.68
C LYS A 28 -8.49 8.20 1.44
N LEU A 29 -7.51 7.38 1.76
CA LEU A 29 -6.10 7.57 1.44
C LEU A 29 -5.70 6.51 0.43
N ARG A 30 -5.01 6.93 -0.65
CA ARG A 30 -4.65 6.07 -1.78
C ARG A 30 -3.17 6.22 -2.10
N TRP A 31 -2.50 5.09 -2.34
CA TRP A 31 -1.14 4.99 -2.85
C TRP A 31 -1.16 4.27 -4.20
N GLN A 32 -0.34 4.73 -5.14
CA GLN A 32 -0.15 4.08 -6.44
C GLN A 32 1.34 4.00 -6.75
N GLY A 33 1.75 2.93 -7.41
CA GLY A 33 3.13 2.75 -7.83
C GLY A 33 3.36 1.46 -8.59
N VAL A 34 4.63 1.22 -8.89
CA VAL A 34 5.12 -0.02 -9.50
C VAL A 34 5.53 -0.98 -8.38
N PRO A 35 5.13 -2.25 -8.40
CA PRO A 35 5.53 -3.19 -7.37
C PRO A 35 7.03 -3.47 -7.47
N ARG A 36 7.72 -3.58 -6.33
CA ARG A 36 9.13 -3.95 -6.30
C ARG A 36 9.29 -5.46 -6.36
N SER A 37 10.32 -5.94 -7.05
CA SER A 37 10.64 -7.36 -7.07
C SER A 37 10.89 -7.92 -5.65
N ILE A 38 10.54 -9.19 -5.44
CA ILE A 38 10.96 -9.94 -4.24
C ILE A 38 12.48 -10.10 -4.12
N ARG A 39 13.20 -10.04 -5.24
CA ARG A 39 14.67 -10.17 -5.32
C ARG A 39 15.37 -8.88 -4.89
N THR A 40 14.69 -7.75 -4.95
CA THR A 40 15.17 -6.45 -4.46
C THR A 40 15.26 -6.47 -2.92
N HIS A 41 16.30 -5.85 -2.34
CA HIS A 41 16.52 -5.90 -0.89
C HIS A 41 15.36 -5.25 -0.10
N HIS A 42 14.74 -6.00 0.83
CA HIS A 42 13.52 -5.59 1.54
C HIS A 42 13.66 -4.31 2.37
N ARG A 43 14.88 -3.98 2.85
CA ARG A 43 15.12 -2.73 3.63
C ARG A 43 14.85 -1.47 2.80
N MET A 44 15.08 -1.51 1.49
CA MET A 44 14.91 -0.32 0.63
C MET A 44 13.46 0.16 0.59
N VAL A 45 12.47 -0.75 0.59
CA VAL A 45 11.05 -0.36 0.48
C VAL A 45 10.58 0.43 1.70
N ARG A 46 10.96 -0.03 2.91
CA ARG A 46 10.62 0.64 4.16
C ARG A 46 11.34 1.99 4.28
N ASP A 47 12.64 2.00 4.00
CA ASP A 47 13.47 3.19 4.22
C ASP A 47 13.18 4.28 3.16
N SER A 48 12.74 3.90 1.96
CA SER A 48 12.33 4.84 0.89
C SER A 48 10.87 5.28 0.97
N HIS A 49 10.11 4.84 1.98
CA HIS A 49 8.68 5.16 2.12
C HIS A 49 7.85 4.79 0.86
N ASP A 50 8.25 3.72 0.15
CA ASP A 50 7.67 3.29 -1.13
C ASP A 50 6.43 2.40 -0.88
N GLY A 51 5.35 3.02 -0.40
CA GLY A 51 4.11 2.32 -0.06
C GLY A 51 3.07 3.17 0.67
N LEU A 52 1.92 2.57 0.93
CA LEU A 52 0.84 3.18 1.70
C LEU A 52 1.24 3.29 3.18
N ILE A 53 1.50 4.53 3.62
CA ILE A 53 1.78 4.84 5.02
C ILE A 53 0.53 5.45 5.65
N VAL A 54 0.08 4.84 6.74
CA VAL A 54 -1.08 5.30 7.51
C VAL A 54 -0.59 5.69 8.89
N HIS A 55 -0.65 6.98 9.21
CA HIS A 55 -0.35 7.47 10.55
C HIS A 55 -1.42 7.02 11.55
N ARG A 56 -1.05 6.88 12.83
CA ARG A 56 -1.94 6.41 13.90
C ARG A 56 -3.25 7.20 13.96
N SER A 57 -3.21 8.52 13.83
CA SER A 57 -4.42 9.37 13.85
C SER A 57 -5.38 9.03 12.70
N LEU A 58 -4.85 8.81 11.49
CA LEU A 58 -5.62 8.39 10.33
C LEU A 58 -6.13 6.95 10.47
N ALA A 59 -5.33 6.06 11.05
CA ALA A 59 -5.74 4.69 11.33
C ALA A 59 -6.96 4.67 12.27
N LEU A 60 -6.90 5.41 13.38
CA LEU A 60 -8.02 5.53 14.32
C LEU A 60 -9.25 6.17 13.69
N TYR A 61 -9.07 7.16 12.81
CA TYR A 61 -10.17 7.76 12.06
C TYR A 61 -10.87 6.73 11.15
N PHE A 62 -10.11 5.89 10.43
CA PHE A 62 -10.68 4.89 9.52
C PHE A 62 -11.24 3.65 10.22
N SER A 63 -10.90 3.42 11.50
CA SER A 63 -11.32 2.23 12.27
C SER A 63 -12.71 2.32 12.94
N GLY A 64 -13.58 3.26 12.53
CA GLY A 64 -14.97 3.31 13.00
C GLY A 64 -15.24 4.29 14.15
N GLY A 65 -14.37 5.30 14.34
CA GLY A 65 -14.70 6.53 15.09
C GLY A 65 -14.61 6.46 16.62
N ASN A 66 -14.57 5.28 17.26
CA ASN A 66 -14.44 5.17 18.72
C ASN A 66 -13.02 5.39 19.27
N GLN A 67 -12.03 5.56 18.37
CA GLN A 67 -10.59 5.72 18.65
C GLN A 67 -9.96 4.70 19.59
N LYS A 68 -10.58 3.53 19.77
CA LYS A 68 -10.10 2.45 20.65
C LYS A 68 -9.61 1.24 19.88
N GLU A 69 -10.19 0.96 18.71
CA GLU A 69 -9.79 -0.16 17.86
C GLU A 69 -8.97 0.31 16.65
N LEU A 70 -7.99 -0.50 16.25
CA LEU A 70 -7.20 -0.33 15.02
C LEU A 70 -7.56 -1.42 14.01
N LYS A 71 -8.83 -1.46 13.61
CA LYS A 71 -9.32 -2.35 12.54
C LYS A 71 -9.34 -1.57 11.23
N LEU A 72 -8.42 -1.88 10.33
CA LEU A 72 -8.32 -1.25 9.01
C LEU A 72 -8.59 -2.27 7.92
N ARG A 73 -9.39 -1.88 6.93
CA ARG A 73 -9.51 -2.60 5.67
C ARG A 73 -8.66 -1.90 4.62
N VAL A 74 -7.66 -2.61 4.09
CA VAL A 74 -6.90 -2.18 2.93
C VAL A 74 -7.47 -2.87 1.71
N SER A 75 -7.85 -2.10 0.70
CA SER A 75 -8.29 -2.60 -0.61
C SER A 75 -7.23 -2.28 -1.65
N GLY A 76 -7.09 -3.11 -2.68
CA GLY A 76 -6.09 -2.87 -3.71
C GLY A 76 -6.49 -3.40 -5.07
N ARG A 77 -5.81 -2.89 -6.09
CA ARG A 77 -5.90 -3.33 -7.48
C ARG A 77 -4.50 -3.44 -8.06
N ILE A 78 -4.26 -4.46 -8.87
CA ILE A 78 -3.05 -4.63 -9.68
C ILE A 78 -3.45 -4.79 -11.14
N TRP A 79 -2.66 -4.24 -12.06
CA TRP A 79 -2.86 -4.39 -13.49
C TRP A 79 -1.51 -4.32 -14.22
N ARG A 80 -1.47 -4.87 -15.43
CA ARG A 80 -0.31 -4.78 -16.33
C ARG A 80 -0.50 -3.59 -17.27
N GLU A 81 0.52 -2.77 -17.46
CA GLU A 81 0.52 -1.81 -18.58
C GLU A 81 0.64 -2.58 -19.90
N MET A 82 -0.11 -2.13 -20.91
CA MET A 82 -0.12 -2.73 -22.25
C MET A 82 1.13 -2.34 -23.03
#